data_AF-T1AUL5-F1
#
_entry.id   AF-T1AUL5-F1
#
_cell.length_a   1.000
_cell.length_b   1.000
_cell.length_c   1.000
_cell.angle_alpha   90.00
_cell.angle_beta   90.00
_cell.angle_gamma   90.00
#
_symmetry.space_group_name_H-M   'P 1'
#
loop_
_entity.id
_entity.type
_entity.pdbx_description
1 polymer ?
#
loop_
_entity_poly.entity_id
_entity_poly.type
_entity_poly.pdbx_seq_one_letter_code
_entity_poly.pdbx_strand_id
1 'polypeptide(L)'
;MISPTDILHGKVLIVDDLEANTLLLERMLRGAGYVAITSTMNPGEVCALHLKNHYDLILLDLQMPGMDGFHVMEELRTIEPNGYLPVLVITAQPDHKLRALKAGAKDFISKPFDLADVLARVNNMLEVRLLHMEAKNYSKTLEQKIQEVEASRALIHRQSDEVKRLYDEIVAEQKRSIELSLQPGAMVGVEKEERTATRWVRSLRLRHPWLQINLLTAFAAAAVVGHFQETISRLLILTMFLPVLADQACNTGSQALAITLRGIALGDLESGKERALVRKEALLGLLNGALVGLVAATGMYGVATTQHLQSAPMLSSVVFLAMIGSCFISGICGAVVPLILKRLGRRPRHCFKLFFSTTATNIV
;
A
#
# COMPACT_ATOMS: atom_id res chain seq x y z
N MET A 1 4.86 -44.98 5.84
CA MET A 1 5.33 -46.28 6.37
C MET A 1 5.03 -47.30 5.29
N ILE A 2 6.07 -47.93 4.77
CA ILE A 2 5.95 -48.92 3.70
C ILE A 2 5.24 -50.14 4.26
N SER A 3 4.18 -50.54 3.58
CA SER A 3 3.42 -51.71 3.94
C SER A 3 4.12 -52.97 3.42
N PRO A 4 3.89 -54.14 4.04
CA PRO A 4 4.35 -55.42 3.50
C PRO A 4 3.88 -55.66 2.06
N THR A 5 2.69 -55.14 1.71
CA THR A 5 2.17 -55.18 0.34
C THR A 5 3.03 -54.39 -0.63
N ASP A 6 3.52 -53.20 -0.27
CA ASP A 6 4.36 -52.38 -1.16
C ASP A 6 5.67 -53.10 -1.50
N ILE A 7 6.26 -53.80 -0.53
CA ILE A 7 7.47 -54.61 -0.71
C ILE A 7 7.23 -55.74 -1.73
N LEU A 8 6.09 -56.43 -1.63
CA LEU A 8 5.73 -57.51 -2.57
C LEU A 8 5.44 -57.00 -4.00
N HIS A 9 5.09 -55.73 -4.15
CA HIS A 9 4.91 -55.06 -5.44
C HIS A 9 6.20 -54.45 -5.99
N GLY A 10 7.30 -54.50 -5.24
CA GLY A 10 8.61 -54.06 -5.69
C GLY A 10 9.03 -54.80 -6.96
N LYS A 11 9.56 -54.06 -7.94
CA LYS A 11 9.94 -54.60 -9.23
C LYS A 11 11.31 -55.26 -9.15
N VAL A 12 11.36 -56.57 -9.28
CA VAL A 12 12.61 -57.34 -9.20
C VAL A 12 13.04 -57.79 -10.59
N LEU A 13 14.29 -57.52 -10.96
CA LEU A 13 14.93 -58.08 -12.16
C LEU A 13 15.86 -59.22 -11.77
N ILE A 14 15.72 -60.36 -12.43
CA ILE A 14 16.61 -61.52 -12.29
C ILE A 14 17.48 -61.63 -13.54
N VAL A 15 18.79 -61.74 -13.35
CA VAL A 15 19.79 -61.84 -14.42
C VAL A 15 20.66 -63.06 -14.16
N ASP A 16 20.50 -64.09 -14.98
CA ASP A 16 21.30 -65.33 -14.93
C ASP A 16 21.27 -65.96 -16.33
N ASP A 17 22.39 -66.49 -16.80
CA ASP A 17 22.55 -67.07 -18.15
C ASP A 17 21.90 -68.46 -18.29
N LEU A 18 21.53 -69.09 -17.17
CA LEU A 18 20.86 -70.38 -17.15
C LEU A 18 19.35 -70.22 -16.88
N GLU A 19 18.52 -70.67 -17.82
CA GLU A 19 17.06 -70.62 -17.73
C GLU A 19 16.53 -71.35 -16.48
N ALA A 20 17.22 -72.41 -16.04
CA ALA A 20 16.86 -73.13 -14.82
C ALA A 20 16.97 -72.24 -13.56
N ASN A 21 17.98 -71.38 -13.49
CA ASN A 21 18.20 -70.49 -12.34
C ASN A 21 17.19 -69.34 -12.32
N THR A 22 16.93 -68.73 -13.48
CA THR A 22 15.93 -67.67 -13.60
C THR A 22 14.53 -68.17 -13.25
N LEU A 23 14.13 -69.35 -13.77
CA LEU A 23 12.85 -69.98 -13.47
C LEU A 23 12.73 -70.40 -12.00
N LEU A 24 13.82 -70.90 -11.39
CA LEU A 24 13.84 -71.26 -9.97
C LEU A 24 13.63 -70.02 -9.09
N LEU A 25 14.44 -68.98 -9.28
CA LEU A 25 14.34 -67.73 -8.51
C LEU A 25 12.98 -67.05 -8.71
N GLU A 26 12.46 -67.04 -9.93
CA GLU A 26 11.13 -66.51 -10.21
C GLU A 26 10.05 -67.28 -9.44
N ARG A 27 10.08 -68.62 -9.46
CA ARG A 27 9.13 -69.45 -8.71
C ARG A 27 9.22 -69.23 -7.20
N MET A 28 10.44 -69.09 -6.67
CA MET A 28 10.68 -68.82 -5.26
C MET A 28 10.07 -67.49 -4.84
N LEU A 29 10.31 -66.42 -5.61
CA LEU A 29 9.77 -65.10 -5.34
C LEU A 29 8.25 -65.06 -5.53
N ARG A 30 7.71 -65.65 -6.62
CA ARG A 30 6.25 -65.73 -6.83
C ARG A 30 5.56 -66.52 -5.72
N GLY A 31 6.16 -67.62 -5.28
CA GLY A 31 5.65 -68.44 -4.18
C GLY A 31 5.59 -67.69 -2.84
N ALA A 32 6.47 -66.71 -2.64
CA ALA A 32 6.45 -65.81 -1.49
C ALA A 32 5.52 -64.59 -1.66
N GLY A 33 4.86 -64.45 -2.81
CA GLY A 33 3.87 -63.39 -3.07
C GLY A 33 4.40 -62.17 -3.83
N TYR A 34 5.65 -62.18 -4.31
CA TYR A 34 6.15 -61.10 -5.17
C TYR A 34 5.48 -61.12 -6.54
N VAL A 35 4.91 -59.99 -6.96
CA VAL A 35 4.06 -59.91 -8.16
C VAL A 35 4.79 -59.40 -9.40
N ALA A 36 5.78 -58.52 -9.22
CA ALA A 36 6.45 -57.78 -10.29
C ALA A 36 7.88 -58.30 -10.53
N ILE A 37 8.00 -59.52 -11.05
CA ILE A 37 9.29 -60.14 -11.37
C ILE A 37 9.49 -60.17 -12.89
N THR A 38 10.68 -59.80 -13.32
CA THR A 38 11.14 -59.95 -14.71
C THR A 38 12.47 -60.68 -14.71
N SER A 39 12.72 -61.55 -15.68
CA SER A 39 13.99 -62.24 -15.84
C SER A 39 14.60 -61.96 -17.21
N THR A 40 15.92 -61.93 -17.29
CA THR A 40 16.66 -61.90 -18.55
C THR A 40 17.85 -62.83 -18.47
N MET A 41 18.18 -63.47 -19.60
CA MET A 41 19.41 -64.26 -19.77
C MET A 41 20.51 -63.47 -20.46
N ASN A 42 20.21 -62.25 -20.91
CA ASN A 42 21.15 -61.41 -21.64
C ASN A 42 21.66 -60.26 -20.74
N PRO A 43 22.93 -60.31 -20.29
CA PRO A 43 23.49 -59.25 -19.45
C PRO A 43 23.54 -57.88 -20.14
N GLY A 44 23.65 -57.84 -21.48
CA GLY A 44 23.69 -56.58 -22.24
C GLY A 44 22.36 -55.81 -22.28
N GLU A 45 21.25 -56.45 -21.92
CA GLU A 45 19.92 -55.80 -21.92
C GLU A 45 19.53 -55.21 -20.55
N VAL A 46 20.29 -55.53 -19.49
CA VAL A 46 19.94 -55.20 -18.09
C VAL A 46 19.77 -53.69 -17.91
N CYS A 47 20.70 -52.90 -18.42
CA CYS A 47 20.69 -51.44 -18.35
C CYS A 47 19.48 -50.84 -19.07
N ALA A 48 19.19 -51.32 -20.29
CA ALA A 48 18.04 -50.86 -21.07
C ALA A 48 16.71 -51.23 -20.41
N LEU A 49 16.62 -52.44 -19.85
CA LEU A 49 15.45 -52.90 -19.12
C LEU A 49 15.24 -52.09 -17.84
N HIS A 50 16.31 -51.75 -17.11
CA HIS A 50 16.21 -50.94 -15.89
C HIS A 50 15.76 -49.50 -16.19
N LEU A 51 16.30 -48.88 -17.23
CA LEU A 51 15.86 -47.55 -17.68
C LEU A 51 14.39 -47.50 -18.08
N LYS A 52 13.87 -48.58 -18.67
CA LYS A 52 12.47 -48.67 -19.12
C LYS A 52 11.50 -48.98 -17.99
N ASN A 53 11.85 -49.95 -17.14
CA ASN A 53 10.91 -50.53 -16.18
C ASN A 53 11.09 -50.01 -14.75
N HIS A 54 12.23 -49.37 -14.46
CA HIS A 54 12.63 -48.88 -13.13
C HIS A 54 12.52 -49.96 -12.05
N TYR A 55 13.44 -50.93 -12.09
CA TYR A 55 13.48 -51.99 -11.08
C TYR A 55 13.93 -51.47 -9.71
N ASP A 56 13.35 -52.01 -8.66
CA ASP A 56 13.64 -51.70 -7.26
C ASP A 56 14.75 -52.59 -6.69
N LEU A 57 14.96 -53.78 -7.27
CA LEU A 57 16.03 -54.71 -6.92
C LEU A 57 16.50 -55.48 -8.16
N ILE A 58 17.80 -55.72 -8.26
CA ILE A 58 18.39 -56.57 -9.30
C ILE A 58 19.10 -57.75 -8.65
N LEU A 59 18.69 -58.97 -8.97
CA LEU A 59 19.39 -60.21 -8.68
C LEU A 59 20.32 -60.52 -9.85
N LEU A 60 21.62 -60.60 -9.60
CA LEU A 60 22.62 -60.69 -10.66
C LEU A 60 23.59 -61.85 -10.42
N ASP A 61 23.63 -62.81 -11.33
CA ASP A 61 24.73 -63.78 -11.37
C ASP A 61 26.02 -63.10 -11.85
N LEU A 62 27.16 -63.48 -11.26
CA LEU A 62 28.47 -63.03 -11.75
C LEU A 62 29.02 -63.96 -12.84
N GLN A 63 28.65 -65.23 -12.84
CA GLN A 63 29.28 -66.23 -13.69
C GLN A 63 28.48 -66.46 -14.97
N MET A 64 28.53 -65.51 -15.89
CA MET A 64 27.87 -65.59 -17.20
C MET A 64 28.90 -65.63 -18.35
N PRO A 65 28.68 -66.39 -19.42
CA PRO A 65 29.55 -66.41 -20.59
C PRO A 65 29.45 -65.10 -21.39
N GLY A 66 30.61 -64.55 -21.79
CA GLY A 66 30.70 -63.35 -22.64
C GLY A 66 30.89 -62.05 -21.85
N MET A 67 29.92 -61.67 -21.01
CA MET A 67 29.99 -60.45 -20.20
C MET A 67 29.87 -60.80 -18.71
N ASP A 68 30.91 -60.45 -17.95
CA ASP A 68 30.98 -60.66 -16.50
C ASP A 68 29.97 -59.74 -15.78
N GLY A 69 29.26 -60.25 -14.76
CA GLY A 69 28.30 -59.48 -13.97
C GLY A 69 28.91 -58.23 -13.30
N PHE A 70 30.24 -58.18 -13.15
CA PHE A 70 30.94 -56.97 -12.73
C PHE A 70 30.78 -55.78 -13.72
N HIS A 71 30.75 -56.02 -15.03
CA HIS A 71 30.54 -54.96 -16.02
C HIS A 71 29.12 -54.39 -15.93
N VAL A 72 28.12 -55.26 -15.75
CA VAL A 72 26.72 -54.84 -15.58
C VAL A 72 26.54 -53.94 -14.37
N MET A 73 27.20 -54.25 -13.24
CA MET A 73 27.17 -53.39 -12.05
C MET A 73 27.81 -52.02 -12.29
N GLU A 74 28.90 -51.96 -13.05
CA GLU A 74 29.56 -50.70 -13.40
C GLU A 74 28.66 -49.82 -14.27
N GLU A 75 28.01 -50.40 -15.28
CA GLU A 75 27.05 -49.67 -16.12
C GLU A 75 25.84 -49.19 -15.32
N LEU A 76 25.26 -50.03 -14.45
CA LEU A 76 24.15 -49.63 -13.59
C LEU A 76 24.49 -48.46 -12.66
N ARG A 77 25.73 -48.38 -12.18
CA ARG A 77 26.22 -47.25 -11.37
C ARG A 77 26.29 -45.94 -12.16
N THR A 78 26.54 -45.99 -13.46
CA THR A 78 26.50 -44.78 -14.32
C THR A 78 25.07 -44.29 -14.57
N ILE A 79 24.09 -45.19 -14.54
CA ILE A 79 22.66 -44.89 -14.78
C ILE A 79 22.01 -44.29 -13.53
N GLU A 80 22.27 -44.84 -12.35
CA GLU A 80 21.81 -44.28 -11.06
C GLU A 80 22.99 -43.83 -10.17
N PRO A 81 23.75 -42.79 -10.54
CA PRO A 81 24.97 -42.40 -9.81
C PRO A 81 24.69 -41.88 -8.39
N ASN A 82 23.48 -41.35 -8.16
CA ASN A 82 23.01 -40.84 -6.87
C ASN A 82 21.78 -41.61 -6.35
N GLY A 83 21.46 -42.77 -6.96
CA GLY A 83 20.32 -43.61 -6.59
C GLY A 83 20.76 -44.77 -5.71
N TYR A 84 19.93 -45.13 -4.72
CA TYR A 84 20.15 -46.34 -3.92
C TYR A 84 19.59 -47.54 -4.68
N LEU A 85 20.18 -48.00 -5.80
CA LEU A 85 19.71 -49.24 -6.47
C LEU A 85 20.38 -50.45 -5.82
N PRO A 86 19.65 -51.32 -5.09
CA PRO A 86 20.25 -52.52 -4.57
C PRO A 86 20.49 -53.55 -5.68
N VAL A 87 21.72 -54.04 -5.76
CA VAL A 87 22.10 -55.21 -6.56
C VAL A 87 22.50 -56.31 -5.60
N LEU A 88 21.76 -57.42 -5.63
CA LEU A 88 22.03 -58.63 -4.88
C LEU A 88 22.76 -59.61 -5.79
N VAL A 89 24.01 -59.88 -5.47
CA VAL A 89 24.86 -60.70 -6.31
C VAL A 89 24.74 -62.18 -5.95
N ILE A 90 24.61 -63.07 -6.92
CA ILE A 90 24.60 -64.52 -6.73
C ILE A 90 25.91 -65.08 -7.28
N THR A 91 26.64 -65.88 -6.51
CA THR A 91 27.95 -66.44 -6.95
C THR A 91 28.26 -67.78 -6.30
N ALA A 92 28.94 -68.68 -7.01
CA ALA A 92 29.46 -69.94 -6.45
C ALA A 92 30.88 -69.81 -5.89
N GLN A 93 31.60 -68.71 -6.17
CA GLN A 93 33.02 -68.55 -5.81
C GLN A 93 33.21 -67.68 -4.55
N PRO A 94 33.99 -68.14 -3.54
CA PRO A 94 34.28 -67.38 -2.33
C PRO A 94 35.00 -66.04 -2.61
N ASP A 95 35.96 -66.03 -3.54
CA ASP A 95 36.77 -64.84 -3.85
C ASP A 95 35.95 -63.71 -4.50
N HIS A 96 34.84 -64.06 -5.15
CA HIS A 96 33.94 -63.10 -5.79
C HIS A 96 33.08 -62.32 -4.80
N LYS A 97 32.93 -62.77 -3.55
CA LYS A 97 32.09 -62.11 -2.52
C LYS A 97 32.63 -60.73 -2.14
N LEU A 98 33.90 -60.67 -1.77
CA LEU A 98 34.57 -59.42 -1.41
C LEU A 98 34.70 -58.49 -2.61
N ARG A 99 34.91 -59.05 -3.80
CA ARG A 99 34.99 -58.28 -5.04
C ARG A 99 33.63 -57.68 -5.40
N ALA A 100 32.52 -58.40 -5.24
CA ALA A 100 31.16 -57.92 -5.48
C ALA A 100 30.82 -56.71 -4.61
N LEU A 101 31.07 -56.79 -3.30
CA LEU A 101 30.83 -55.68 -2.38
C LEU A 101 31.68 -54.45 -2.72
N LYS A 102 32.96 -54.65 -3.07
CA LYS A 102 33.85 -53.56 -3.51
C LYS A 102 33.41 -52.93 -4.83
N ALA A 103 32.80 -53.71 -5.72
CA ALA A 103 32.28 -53.24 -7.00
C ALA A 103 30.95 -52.46 -6.86
N GLY A 104 30.29 -52.51 -5.70
CA GLY A 104 29.08 -51.76 -5.40
C GLY A 104 27.83 -52.60 -5.14
N ALA A 105 27.94 -53.94 -5.17
CA ALA A 105 26.85 -54.82 -4.73
C ALA A 105 26.47 -54.52 -3.28
N LYS A 106 25.17 -54.57 -2.98
CA LYS A 106 24.69 -54.30 -1.61
C LYS A 106 24.83 -55.52 -0.71
N ASP A 107 24.75 -56.71 -1.29
CA ASP A 107 24.93 -57.97 -0.60
C ASP A 107 25.16 -59.09 -1.62
N PHE A 108 25.40 -60.31 -1.13
CA PHE A 108 25.57 -61.48 -1.98
C PHE A 108 24.88 -62.74 -1.41
N ILE A 109 24.64 -63.71 -2.29
CA ILE A 109 24.14 -65.05 -2.00
C ILE A 109 25.10 -66.08 -2.60
N SER A 110 25.42 -67.12 -1.83
CA SER A 110 26.31 -68.20 -2.30
C SER A 110 25.50 -69.32 -2.93
N LYS A 111 25.92 -69.83 -4.09
CA LYS A 111 25.36 -71.08 -4.66
C LYS A 111 26.00 -72.30 -3.95
N PRO A 112 25.23 -73.34 -3.55
CA PRO A 112 23.77 -73.44 -3.59
C PRO A 112 23.10 -72.60 -2.50
N PHE A 113 21.98 -71.95 -2.84
CA PHE A 113 21.21 -71.09 -1.94
C PHE A 113 19.89 -71.72 -1.52
N ASP A 114 19.41 -71.36 -0.34
CA ASP A 114 18.09 -71.77 0.16
C ASP A 114 17.04 -70.65 0.00
N LEU A 115 15.77 -71.03 0.14
CA LEU A 115 14.64 -70.11 0.01
C LEU A 115 14.63 -69.02 1.07
N ALA A 116 15.00 -69.35 2.30
CA ALA A 116 14.91 -68.42 3.42
C ALA A 116 15.94 -67.28 3.26
N ASP A 117 17.17 -67.59 2.84
CA ASP A 117 18.25 -66.63 2.64
C ASP A 117 17.95 -65.66 1.48
N VAL A 118 17.44 -66.18 0.36
CA VAL A 118 17.03 -65.34 -0.78
C VAL A 118 15.90 -64.38 -0.39
N LEU A 119 14.83 -64.90 0.22
CA LEU A 119 13.67 -64.08 0.57
C LEU A 119 14.00 -63.03 1.63
N ALA A 120 14.81 -63.38 2.64
CA ALA A 120 15.22 -62.43 3.68
C ALA A 120 16.00 -61.25 3.10
N ARG A 121 16.97 -61.51 2.21
CA ARG A 121 17.78 -60.45 1.59
C ARG A 121 16.97 -59.60 0.63
N VAL A 122 16.14 -60.23 -0.20
CA VAL A 122 15.25 -59.52 -1.15
C VAL A 122 14.30 -58.59 -0.41
N ASN A 123 13.66 -59.07 0.65
CA ASN A 123 12.75 -58.27 1.46
C ASN A 123 13.45 -57.04 2.07
N ASN A 124 14.56 -57.25 2.78
CA ASN A 124 15.31 -56.17 3.42
C ASN A 124 15.77 -55.11 2.41
N MET A 125 16.25 -55.53 1.23
CA MET A 125 16.72 -54.60 0.21
C MET A 125 15.60 -53.78 -0.42
N LEU A 126 14.47 -54.42 -0.70
CA LEU A 126 13.29 -53.73 -1.23
C LEU A 126 12.72 -52.74 -0.22
N GLU A 127 12.65 -53.12 1.06
CA GLU A 127 12.22 -52.21 2.13
C GLU A 127 13.09 -50.95 2.18
N VAL A 128 14.42 -51.10 2.21
CA VAL A 128 15.34 -49.96 2.26
C VAL A 128 15.27 -49.11 0.98
N ARG A 129 15.15 -49.73 -0.22
CA ARG A 129 14.95 -48.99 -1.48
C ARG A 129 13.69 -48.15 -1.45
N LEU A 130 12.57 -48.76 -1.07
CA LEU A 130 11.28 -48.08 -1.03
C LEU A 130 11.31 -46.93 -0.01
N LEU A 131 11.94 -47.12 1.17
CA LEU A 131 12.09 -46.06 2.19
C LEU A 131 12.86 -44.87 1.63
N HIS A 132 13.94 -45.14 0.91
CA HIS A 132 14.76 -44.10 0.31
C HIS A 132 13.99 -43.33 -0.77
N MET A 133 13.19 -44.02 -1.58
CA MET A 133 12.32 -43.40 -2.58
C MET A 133 11.21 -42.55 -1.94
N GLU A 134 10.56 -43.01 -0.88
CA GLU A 134 9.54 -42.26 -0.13
C GLU A 134 10.15 -40.96 0.44
N ALA A 135 11.30 -41.05 1.10
CA ALA A 135 11.99 -39.89 1.67
C ALA A 135 12.37 -38.85 0.59
N LYS A 136 12.89 -39.30 -0.56
CA LYS A 136 13.24 -38.42 -1.68
C LYS A 136 12.00 -37.73 -2.27
N ASN A 137 10.90 -38.46 -2.44
CA ASN A 137 9.63 -37.91 -2.92
C ASN A 137 9.04 -36.92 -1.91
N TYR A 138 9.14 -37.22 -0.62
CA TYR A 138 8.71 -36.33 0.45
C TYR A 138 9.52 -35.03 0.45
N SER A 139 10.85 -35.10 0.35
CA SER A 139 11.72 -33.90 0.26
C SER A 139 11.32 -33.01 -0.92
N LYS A 140 11.12 -33.61 -2.09
CA LYS A 140 10.70 -32.88 -3.30
C LYS A 140 9.34 -32.20 -3.13
N THR A 141 8.38 -32.90 -2.54
CA THR A 141 7.04 -32.36 -2.26
C THR A 141 7.09 -31.22 -1.23
N LEU A 142 7.94 -31.37 -0.22
CA LEU A 142 8.14 -30.36 0.81
C LEU A 142 8.76 -29.08 0.24
N GLU A 143 9.77 -29.20 -0.61
CA GLU A 143 10.38 -28.07 -1.32
C GLU A 143 9.36 -27.30 -2.16
N GLN A 144 8.47 -28.02 -2.87
CA GLN A 144 7.38 -27.39 -3.64
C GLN A 144 6.41 -26.62 -2.73
N LYS A 145 6.01 -27.21 -1.60
CA LYS A 145 5.13 -26.53 -0.63
C LYS A 145 5.78 -25.31 -0.01
N ILE A 146 7.08 -25.37 0.29
CA ILE A 146 7.83 -24.20 0.80
C ILE A 146 7.80 -23.07 -0.22
N GLN A 147 8.07 -23.36 -1.49
CA GLN A 147 8.01 -22.35 -2.56
C GLN A 147 6.60 -21.74 -2.71
N GLU A 148 5.55 -22.56 -2.61
CA GLU A 148 4.16 -22.09 -2.67
C GLU A 148 3.80 -21.15 -1.49
N VAL A 149 4.22 -21.51 -0.28
CA VAL A 149 4.01 -20.69 0.92
C VAL A 149 4.79 -19.38 0.83
N GLU A 150 6.04 -19.41 0.36
CA GLU A 150 6.85 -18.21 0.17
C GLU A 150 6.23 -17.26 -0.88
N ALA A 151 5.74 -17.80 -2.00
CA ALA A 151 5.03 -17.03 -3.01
C ALA A 151 3.75 -16.38 -2.46
N SER A 152 2.96 -17.15 -1.70
CA SER A 152 1.74 -16.66 -1.05
C SER A 152 2.04 -15.55 -0.04
N ARG A 153 3.10 -15.73 0.77
CA ARG A 153 3.54 -14.72 1.75
C ARG A 153 3.99 -13.43 1.08
N ALA A 154 4.72 -13.52 -0.04
CA ALA A 154 5.13 -12.35 -0.81
C ALA A 154 3.92 -11.57 -1.37
N LEU A 155 2.87 -12.27 -1.82
CA LEU A 155 1.63 -11.64 -2.28
C LEU A 155 0.92 -10.90 -1.14
N ILE A 156 0.78 -11.53 0.02
CA ILE A 156 0.15 -10.91 1.21
C ILE A 156 0.91 -9.64 1.63
N HIS A 157 2.24 -9.67 1.61
CA HIS A 157 3.03 -8.48 1.92
C HIS A 157 2.78 -7.33 0.94
N ARG A 158 2.72 -7.61 -0.38
CA ARG A 158 2.39 -6.58 -1.38
C ARG A 158 1.00 -5.98 -1.16
N GLN A 159 -0.01 -6.81 -0.91
CA GLN A 159 -1.36 -6.33 -0.63
C GLN A 159 -1.42 -5.49 0.64
N SER A 160 -0.71 -5.90 1.70
CA SER A 160 -0.64 -5.14 2.95
C SER A 160 -0.01 -3.75 2.74
N ASP A 161 1.06 -3.66 1.95
CA ASP A 161 1.69 -2.39 1.61
C ASP A 161 0.76 -1.48 0.80
N GLU A 162 -0.02 -2.04 -0.11
CA GLU A 162 -1.02 -1.29 -0.90
C GLU A 162 -2.16 -0.77 -0.02
N VAL A 163 -2.71 -1.61 0.85
CA VAL A 163 -3.73 -1.21 1.83
C VAL A 163 -3.21 -0.08 2.73
N LYS A 164 -1.95 -0.17 3.18
CA LYS A 164 -1.34 0.86 4.01
C LYS A 164 -1.23 2.20 3.29
N ARG A 165 -0.84 2.20 2.00
CA ARG A 165 -0.81 3.42 1.19
C ARG A 165 -2.19 4.06 1.04
N LEU A 166 -3.20 3.25 0.71
CA LEU A 166 -4.58 3.72 0.57
C LEU A 166 -5.11 4.31 1.89
N TYR A 167 -4.82 3.67 3.01
CA TYR A 167 -5.19 4.18 4.34
C TYR A 167 -4.54 5.55 4.61
N ASP A 168 -3.24 5.68 4.35
CA ASP A 168 -2.53 6.95 4.56
C ASP A 168 -3.09 8.07 3.66
N GLU A 169 -3.48 7.75 2.42
CA GLU A 169 -4.13 8.68 1.48
C GLU A 169 -5.50 9.15 1.99
N ILE A 170 -6.36 8.22 2.44
CA ILE A 170 -7.67 8.55 3.01
C ILE A 170 -7.52 9.44 4.25
N VAL A 171 -6.56 9.13 5.13
CA VAL A 171 -6.30 9.94 6.34
C VAL A 171 -5.85 11.36 5.95
N ALA A 172 -4.99 11.49 4.94
CA ALA A 172 -4.55 12.79 4.45
C ALA A 172 -5.72 13.60 3.86
N GLU A 173 -6.60 12.96 3.10
CA GLU A 173 -7.79 13.59 2.52
C GLU A 173 -8.80 14.04 3.58
N GLN A 174 -9.07 13.21 4.59
CA GLN A 174 -9.94 13.60 5.71
C GLN A 174 -9.37 14.80 6.47
N LYS A 175 -8.05 14.82 6.70
CA LYS A 175 -7.39 15.96 7.37
C LYS A 175 -7.57 17.26 6.59
N ARG A 176 -7.48 17.22 5.25
CA ARG A 176 -7.78 18.37 4.38
C ARG A 176 -9.24 18.80 4.50
N SER A 177 -10.18 17.85 4.48
CA SER A 177 -11.62 18.13 4.60
C SER A 177 -11.98 18.80 5.94
N ILE A 178 -11.41 18.32 7.04
CA ILE A 178 -11.57 18.93 8.37
C ILE A 178 -10.96 20.33 8.41
N GLU A 179 -9.78 20.52 7.80
CA GLU A 179 -9.18 21.85 7.75
C GLU A 179 -10.02 22.85 6.96
N LEU A 180 -10.70 22.42 5.90
CA LEU A 180 -11.63 23.25 5.13
C LEU A 180 -12.88 23.63 5.94
N SER A 181 -13.48 22.70 6.65
CA SER A 181 -14.71 22.94 7.42
C SER A 181 -14.50 23.86 8.63
N LEU A 182 -13.27 23.97 9.13
CA LEU A 182 -12.89 24.85 10.24
C LEU A 182 -12.57 26.29 9.80
N GLN A 183 -12.50 26.59 8.50
CA GLN A 183 -12.16 27.93 7.99
C GLN A 183 -13.20 29.01 8.35
N PRO A 184 -14.53 28.77 8.25
CA PRO A 184 -15.52 29.78 8.59
C PRO A 184 -15.47 30.20 10.07
N GLY A 185 -15.25 29.27 10.99
CA GLY A 185 -15.09 29.57 12.42
C GLY A 185 -13.83 30.39 12.70
N ALA A 186 -12.72 30.02 12.06
CA ALA A 186 -11.47 30.75 12.20
C ALA A 186 -11.58 32.21 11.73
N MET A 187 -12.46 32.53 10.76
CA MET A 187 -12.68 33.90 10.26
C MET A 187 -13.37 34.84 11.26
N VAL A 188 -14.01 34.29 12.30
CA VAL A 188 -14.72 35.08 13.32
C VAL A 188 -14.11 34.90 14.71
N GLY A 189 -12.89 34.37 14.79
CA GLY A 189 -12.18 34.17 16.06
C GLY A 189 -12.65 32.96 16.87
N VAL A 190 -13.26 31.97 16.22
CA VAL A 190 -13.58 30.67 16.83
C VAL A 190 -12.40 29.72 16.66
N GLU A 191 -11.96 29.11 17.76
CA GLU A 191 -10.84 28.15 17.73
C GLU A 191 -11.23 26.84 17.06
N LYS A 192 -10.22 26.16 16.47
CA LYS A 192 -10.39 24.87 15.78
C LYS A 192 -10.92 23.77 16.74
N GLU A 193 -10.66 23.90 18.03
CA GLU A 193 -11.10 22.95 19.06
C GLU A 193 -12.49 23.25 19.64
N GLU A 194 -13.11 24.40 19.31
CA GLU A 194 -14.45 24.73 19.82
C GLU A 194 -15.53 23.89 19.10
N ARG A 195 -16.33 23.15 19.87
CA ARG A 195 -17.42 22.28 19.37
C ARG A 195 -18.74 22.72 19.97
N THR A 196 -19.87 22.34 19.39
CA THR A 196 -21.21 22.64 19.94
C THR A 196 -21.38 22.21 21.40
N ALA A 197 -20.69 21.13 21.82
CA ALA A 197 -20.71 20.61 23.18
C ALA A 197 -19.68 21.24 24.14
N THR A 198 -18.89 22.25 23.73
CA THR A 198 -17.91 22.85 24.63
C THR A 198 -18.58 23.60 25.77
N ARG A 199 -18.04 23.43 26.98
CA ARG A 199 -18.52 24.11 28.19
C ARG A 199 -18.45 25.63 28.01
N TRP A 200 -19.52 26.33 28.37
CA TRP A 200 -19.68 27.77 28.12
C TRP A 200 -18.51 28.64 28.63
N VAL A 201 -17.92 28.33 29.78
CA VAL A 201 -16.78 29.08 30.35
C VAL A 201 -15.54 29.00 29.45
N ARG A 202 -15.32 27.84 28.83
CA ARG A 202 -14.21 27.65 27.90
C ARG A 202 -14.47 28.48 26.65
N SER A 203 -15.66 28.36 26.04
CA SER A 203 -16.05 29.19 24.90
C SER A 203 -15.89 30.68 25.17
N LEU A 204 -16.31 31.16 26.35
CA LEU A 204 -16.13 32.57 26.72
C LEU A 204 -14.65 32.96 26.78
N ARG A 205 -13.79 32.13 27.39
CA ARG A 205 -12.35 32.40 27.50
C ARG A 205 -11.66 32.41 26.14
N LEU A 206 -12.11 31.58 25.20
CA LEU A 206 -11.57 31.54 23.84
C LEU A 206 -11.99 32.76 23.01
N ARG A 207 -13.25 33.19 23.16
CA ARG A 207 -13.82 34.29 22.35
C ARG A 207 -13.54 35.69 22.90
N HIS A 208 -13.48 35.87 24.22
CA HIS A 208 -13.42 37.19 24.85
C HIS A 208 -12.17 38.00 24.49
N PRO A 209 -10.94 37.45 24.48
CA PRO A 209 -9.75 38.20 24.06
C PRO A 209 -9.87 38.77 22.65
N TRP A 210 -10.50 38.02 21.73
CA TRP A 210 -10.74 38.48 20.37
C TRP A 210 -11.76 39.63 20.32
N LEU A 211 -12.85 39.53 21.07
CA LEU A 211 -13.85 40.61 21.14
C LEU A 211 -13.24 41.93 21.65
N GLN A 212 -12.30 41.86 22.60
CA GLN A 212 -11.60 43.04 23.10
C GLN A 212 -10.70 43.69 22.03
N ILE A 213 -10.03 42.87 21.22
CA ILE A 213 -9.24 43.38 20.09
C ILE A 213 -10.15 44.05 19.06
N ASN A 214 -11.27 43.42 18.68
CA ASN A 214 -12.23 44.00 17.74
C ASN A 214 -12.78 45.34 18.26
N LEU A 215 -13.10 45.40 19.56
CA LEU A 215 -13.54 46.64 20.20
C LEU A 215 -12.49 47.75 20.12
N LEU A 216 -11.22 47.46 20.42
CA LEU A 216 -10.13 48.43 20.27
C LEU A 216 -10.00 48.96 18.84
N THR A 217 -10.21 48.10 17.85
CA THR A 217 -10.14 48.48 16.43
C THR A 217 -11.34 49.31 15.99
N ALA A 218 -12.53 49.06 16.55
CA ALA A 218 -13.71 49.89 16.34
C ALA A 218 -13.50 51.30 16.91
N PHE A 219 -12.83 51.44 18.06
CA PHE A 219 -12.45 52.76 18.58
C PHE A 219 -11.46 53.50 17.67
N ALA A 220 -10.51 52.80 17.06
CA ALA A 220 -9.61 53.42 16.09
C ALA A 220 -10.36 53.94 14.85
N ALA A 221 -11.31 53.18 14.31
CA ALA A 221 -12.17 53.63 13.22
C ALA A 221 -13.03 54.83 13.64
N ALA A 222 -13.62 54.80 14.84
CA ALA A 222 -14.39 55.93 15.37
C ALA A 222 -13.54 57.21 15.52
N ALA A 223 -12.25 57.08 15.87
CA ALA A 223 -11.33 58.23 15.93
C ALA A 223 -11.09 58.86 14.55
N VAL A 224 -10.99 58.04 13.48
CA VAL A 224 -10.89 58.52 12.10
C VAL A 224 -12.15 59.28 11.69
N VAL A 225 -13.32 58.72 11.98
CA VAL A 225 -14.62 59.40 11.74
C VAL A 225 -14.68 60.73 12.51
N GLY A 226 -14.19 60.75 13.75
CA GLY A 226 -14.10 61.94 14.58
C GLY A 226 -13.24 63.07 13.97
N HIS A 227 -12.21 62.74 13.19
CA HIS A 227 -11.41 63.75 12.47
C HIS A 227 -12.24 64.52 11.44
N PHE A 228 -13.30 63.92 10.91
CA PHE A 228 -14.21 64.53 9.93
C PHE A 228 -15.51 65.08 10.56
N GLN A 229 -15.53 65.29 11.88
CA GLN A 229 -16.73 65.72 12.61
C GLN A 229 -17.34 67.03 12.07
N GLU A 230 -16.53 68.00 11.66
CA GLU A 230 -17.05 69.24 11.06
C GLU A 230 -17.80 68.98 9.74
N THR A 231 -17.30 68.06 8.91
CA THR A 231 -17.94 67.67 7.64
C THR A 231 -19.24 66.90 7.89
N ILE A 232 -19.23 65.97 8.84
CA ILE A 232 -20.41 65.17 9.20
C ILE A 232 -21.51 66.06 9.78
N SER A 233 -21.16 67.06 10.60
CA SER A 233 -22.12 68.00 11.18
C SER A 233 -22.81 68.86 10.12
N ARG A 234 -22.15 69.14 9.00
CA ARG A 234 -22.73 69.87 7.86
C ARG A 234 -23.57 68.98 6.94
N LEU A 235 -23.33 67.66 6.96
CA LEU A 235 -23.97 66.68 6.07
C LEU A 235 -24.43 65.44 6.87
N LEU A 236 -25.34 65.65 7.83
CA LEU A 236 -25.85 64.60 8.73
C LEU A 236 -26.47 63.39 8.01
N ILE A 237 -26.94 63.56 6.77
CA ILE A 237 -27.47 62.46 5.95
C ILE A 237 -26.38 61.43 5.61
N LEU A 238 -25.11 61.85 5.50
CA LEU A 238 -24.00 60.94 5.21
C LEU A 238 -23.77 59.92 6.35
N THR A 239 -24.05 60.32 7.59
CA THR A 239 -24.03 59.43 8.77
C THR A 239 -25.04 58.29 8.70
N MET A 240 -26.14 58.46 7.98
CA MET A 240 -27.11 57.38 7.76
C MET A 240 -26.56 56.28 6.84
N PHE A 241 -25.59 56.60 5.98
CA PHE A 241 -25.00 55.67 4.99
C PHE A 241 -23.66 55.07 5.41
N LEU A 242 -23.02 55.62 6.44
CA LEU A 242 -21.78 55.09 7.04
C LEU A 242 -21.88 53.58 7.39
N PRO A 243 -22.95 53.08 8.03
CA PRO A 243 -23.09 51.64 8.31
C PRO A 243 -23.17 50.79 7.04
N VAL A 244 -23.84 51.29 5.99
CA VAL A 244 -24.01 50.57 4.73
C VAL A 244 -22.68 50.46 3.98
N LEU A 245 -21.90 51.54 3.94
CA LEU A 245 -20.57 51.56 3.33
C LEU A 245 -19.62 50.59 4.05
N ALA A 246 -19.58 50.66 5.38
CA ALA A 246 -18.71 49.81 6.20
C ALA A 246 -19.06 48.31 6.07
N ASP A 247 -20.35 47.96 6.08
CA ASP A 247 -20.81 46.57 5.95
C ASP A 247 -20.39 45.95 4.60
N GLN A 248 -20.62 46.67 3.50
CA GLN A 248 -20.31 46.16 2.16
C GLN A 248 -18.80 46.03 1.90
N ALA A 249 -18.02 47.00 2.39
CA ALA A 249 -16.57 46.89 2.37
C ALA A 249 -16.11 45.67 3.17
N CYS A 250 -16.62 45.47 4.39
CA CYS A 250 -16.28 44.32 5.25
C CYS A 250 -16.62 42.97 4.62
N ASN A 251 -17.80 42.86 3.99
CA ASN A 251 -18.23 41.66 3.30
C ASN A 251 -17.33 41.32 2.10
N THR A 252 -16.98 42.32 1.30
CA THR A 252 -16.05 42.16 0.16
C THR A 252 -14.68 41.66 0.61
N GLY A 253 -14.13 42.27 1.67
CA GLY A 253 -12.84 41.88 2.23
C GLY A 253 -12.86 40.48 2.83
N SER A 254 -13.95 40.12 3.52
CA SER A 254 -14.14 38.80 4.11
C SER A 254 -14.24 37.69 3.06
N GLN A 255 -14.87 37.96 1.91
CA GLN A 255 -14.90 37.02 0.77
C GLN A 255 -13.51 36.80 0.16
N ALA A 256 -12.77 37.89 -0.10
CA ALA A 256 -11.41 37.81 -0.62
C ALA A 256 -10.47 37.09 0.36
N LEU A 257 -10.61 37.36 1.66
CA LEU A 257 -9.92 36.68 2.75
C LEU A 257 -10.21 35.17 2.75
N ALA A 258 -11.49 34.80 2.63
CA ALA A 258 -11.93 33.41 2.64
C ALA A 258 -11.33 32.59 1.51
N ILE A 259 -11.41 33.11 0.28
CA ILE A 259 -10.87 32.45 -0.91
C ILE A 259 -9.35 32.34 -0.82
N THR A 260 -8.68 33.39 -0.35
CA THR A 260 -7.22 33.40 -0.21
C THR A 260 -6.75 32.40 0.85
N LEU A 261 -7.39 32.36 2.02
CA LEU A 261 -7.08 31.38 3.06
C LEU A 261 -7.33 29.95 2.58
N ARG A 262 -8.44 29.74 1.86
CA ARG A 262 -8.77 28.43 1.26
C ARG A 262 -7.70 28.00 0.27
N GLY A 263 -7.28 28.88 -0.63
CA GLY A 263 -6.22 28.59 -1.61
C GLY A 263 -4.86 28.30 -0.97
N ILE A 264 -4.53 28.96 0.15
CA ILE A 264 -3.31 28.67 0.92
C ILE A 264 -3.39 27.29 1.62
N ALA A 265 -4.55 26.96 2.21
CA ALA A 265 -4.73 25.71 2.94
C ALA A 265 -4.78 24.47 2.02
N LEU A 266 -5.42 24.61 0.86
CA LEU A 266 -5.51 23.54 -0.15
C LEU A 266 -4.21 23.31 -0.91
N GLY A 267 -3.28 24.27 -0.88
CA GLY A 267 -2.08 24.23 -1.71
C GLY A 267 -2.34 24.60 -3.18
N ASP A 268 -3.57 25.03 -3.53
CA ASP A 268 -3.95 25.48 -4.88
C ASP A 268 -3.17 26.72 -5.34
N LEU A 269 -2.58 27.46 -4.38
CA LEU A 269 -1.82 28.67 -4.66
C LEU A 269 -0.33 28.37 -4.92
N GLU A 270 -0.01 28.03 -6.17
CA GLU A 270 1.37 27.86 -6.64
C GLU A 270 2.23 29.11 -6.34
N SER A 271 3.49 28.86 -5.94
CA SER A 271 4.49 29.90 -5.73
C SER A 271 4.67 30.75 -7.00
N GLY A 272 4.22 32.01 -6.95
CA GLY A 272 4.30 32.96 -8.08
C GLY A 272 2.94 33.51 -8.56
N LYS A 273 1.83 32.80 -8.33
CA LYS A 273 0.47 33.26 -8.70
C LYS A 273 -0.18 34.23 -7.71
N GLU A 274 0.50 34.54 -6.60
CA GLU A 274 0.03 35.42 -5.52
C GLU A 274 -0.41 36.81 -6.02
N ARG A 275 0.37 37.42 -6.94
CA ARG A 275 0.02 38.74 -7.51
C ARG A 275 -1.20 38.69 -8.42
N ALA A 276 -1.40 37.58 -9.14
CA ALA A 276 -2.56 37.40 -10.01
C ALA A 276 -3.85 37.29 -9.20
N LEU A 277 -3.81 36.62 -8.03
CA LEU A 277 -4.92 36.58 -7.09
C LEU A 277 -5.27 37.97 -6.58
N VAL A 278 -4.29 38.73 -6.08
CA VAL A 278 -4.53 40.09 -5.57
C VAL A 278 -5.15 40.99 -6.64
N ARG A 279 -4.65 40.93 -7.88
CA ARG A 279 -5.23 41.69 -9.00
C ARG A 279 -6.67 41.26 -9.31
N LYS A 280 -6.97 39.96 -9.23
CA LYS A 280 -8.33 39.44 -9.46
C LYS A 280 -9.29 39.94 -8.38
N GLU A 281 -8.94 39.82 -7.11
CA GLU A 281 -9.79 40.26 -5.99
C GLU A 281 -9.96 41.79 -5.97
N ALA A 282 -8.94 42.54 -6.36
CA ALA A 282 -9.03 43.99 -6.54
C ALA A 282 -10.06 44.35 -7.63
N LEU A 283 -10.00 43.70 -8.79
CA LEU A 283 -10.93 43.93 -9.90
C LEU A 283 -12.36 43.53 -9.53
N LEU A 284 -12.54 42.41 -8.82
CA LEU A 284 -13.84 41.99 -8.30
C LEU A 284 -14.39 43.01 -7.30
N GLY A 285 -13.56 43.52 -6.39
CA GLY A 285 -13.94 44.59 -5.47
C GLY A 285 -14.39 45.86 -6.18
N LEU A 286 -13.70 46.26 -7.26
CA LEU A 286 -14.07 47.40 -8.08
C LEU A 286 -15.45 47.21 -8.76
N LEU A 287 -15.64 46.05 -9.42
CA LEU A 287 -16.85 45.76 -10.19
C LEU A 287 -18.06 45.56 -9.27
N ASN A 288 -17.90 44.78 -8.20
CA ASN A 288 -18.96 44.59 -7.20
C ASN A 288 -19.26 45.90 -6.48
N GLY A 289 -18.23 46.69 -6.14
CA GLY A 289 -18.38 48.01 -5.56
C GLY A 289 -19.15 48.98 -6.45
N ALA A 290 -18.99 48.90 -7.78
CA ALA A 290 -19.76 49.71 -8.72
C ALA A 290 -21.23 49.29 -8.77
N LEU A 291 -21.51 47.99 -8.79
CA LEU A 291 -22.88 47.46 -8.80
C LEU A 291 -23.64 47.79 -7.52
N VAL A 292 -23.05 47.48 -6.36
CA VAL A 292 -23.64 47.77 -5.04
C VAL A 292 -23.68 49.28 -4.78
N GLY A 293 -22.66 50.01 -5.24
CA GLY A 293 -22.59 51.46 -5.18
C GLY A 293 -23.74 52.12 -5.92
N LEU A 294 -24.17 51.60 -7.07
CA LEU A 294 -25.33 52.12 -7.80
C LEU A 294 -26.59 52.03 -6.93
N VAL A 295 -26.80 50.89 -6.27
CA VAL A 295 -27.94 50.69 -5.35
C VAL A 295 -27.86 51.66 -4.17
N ALA A 296 -26.69 51.78 -3.53
CA ALA A 296 -26.49 52.73 -2.44
C ALA A 296 -26.72 54.19 -2.87
N ALA A 297 -26.28 54.56 -4.07
CA ALA A 297 -26.47 55.89 -4.64
C ALA A 297 -27.96 56.18 -4.92
N THR A 298 -28.70 55.21 -5.46
CA THR A 298 -30.16 55.36 -5.65
C THR A 298 -30.89 55.51 -4.31
N GLY A 299 -30.47 54.77 -3.28
CA GLY A 299 -30.98 54.94 -1.92
C GLY A 299 -30.69 56.34 -1.36
N MET A 300 -29.45 56.83 -1.53
CA MET A 300 -29.06 58.18 -1.10
C MET A 300 -29.85 59.25 -1.84
N TYR A 301 -30.09 59.08 -3.14
CA TYR A 301 -30.92 59.99 -3.93
C TYR A 301 -32.36 60.04 -3.40
N GLY A 302 -32.95 58.88 -3.08
CA GLY A 302 -34.29 58.79 -2.50
C GLY A 302 -34.40 59.45 -1.12
N VAL A 303 -33.41 59.24 -0.25
CA VAL A 303 -33.39 59.86 1.09
C VAL A 303 -33.15 61.38 0.98
N ALA A 304 -32.24 61.82 0.11
CA ALA A 304 -31.94 63.24 -0.05
C ALA A 304 -33.11 64.02 -0.68
N THR A 305 -33.87 63.39 -1.59
CA THR A 305 -35.07 64.00 -2.20
C THR A 305 -36.23 64.11 -1.21
N THR A 306 -36.45 63.10 -0.36
CA THR A 306 -37.48 63.16 0.69
C THR A 306 -37.18 64.20 1.78
N GLN A 307 -35.91 64.53 2.01
CA GLN A 307 -35.49 65.60 2.93
C GLN A 307 -35.36 66.98 2.27
N HIS A 308 -35.82 67.14 1.02
CA HIS A 308 -35.78 68.41 0.26
C HIS A 308 -34.38 69.05 0.12
N LEU A 309 -33.31 68.25 0.06
CA LEU A 309 -31.96 68.77 -0.21
C LEU A 309 -31.76 69.01 -1.71
N GLN A 310 -31.38 70.24 -2.08
CA GLN A 310 -31.05 70.59 -3.47
C GLN A 310 -29.80 69.87 -4.01
N SER A 311 -28.96 69.32 -3.12
CA SER A 311 -27.69 68.65 -3.43
C SER A 311 -27.79 67.12 -3.56
N ALA A 312 -29.00 66.56 -3.71
CA ALA A 312 -29.25 65.12 -3.87
C ALA A 312 -28.37 64.38 -4.92
N PRO A 313 -28.16 64.89 -6.15
CA PRO A 313 -27.31 64.19 -7.14
C PRO A 313 -25.83 64.17 -6.76
N MET A 314 -25.33 65.24 -6.11
CA MET A 314 -23.94 65.32 -5.65
C MET A 314 -23.68 64.30 -4.54
N LEU A 315 -24.56 64.23 -3.53
CA LEU A 315 -24.46 63.25 -2.44
C LEU A 315 -24.49 61.81 -2.93
N SER A 316 -25.36 61.51 -3.90
CA SER A 316 -25.48 60.17 -4.50
C SER A 316 -24.21 59.78 -5.25
N SER A 317 -23.60 60.72 -5.96
CA SER A 317 -22.33 60.50 -6.67
C SER A 317 -21.16 60.27 -5.70
N VAL A 318 -21.13 60.98 -4.57
CA VAL A 318 -20.13 60.78 -3.51
C VAL A 318 -20.25 59.37 -2.91
N VAL A 319 -21.46 58.92 -2.58
CA VAL A 319 -21.70 57.56 -2.05
C VAL A 319 -21.28 56.49 -3.07
N PHE A 320 -21.60 56.69 -4.35
CA PHE A 320 -21.20 55.78 -5.42
C PHE A 320 -19.68 55.61 -5.51
N LEU A 321 -18.94 56.72 -5.57
CA LEU A 321 -17.48 56.71 -5.66
C LEU A 321 -16.83 56.16 -4.39
N ALA A 322 -17.36 56.51 -3.22
CA ALA A 322 -16.90 55.97 -1.95
C ALA A 322 -17.07 54.44 -1.89
N MET A 323 -18.22 53.91 -2.31
CA MET A 323 -18.46 52.46 -2.31
C MET A 323 -17.49 51.70 -3.22
N ILE A 324 -17.23 52.23 -4.43
CA ILE A 324 -16.25 51.65 -5.35
C ILE A 324 -14.85 51.62 -4.72
N GLY A 325 -14.41 52.75 -4.16
CA GLY A 325 -13.10 52.89 -3.53
C GLY A 325 -12.92 51.94 -2.34
N SER A 326 -13.89 51.94 -1.41
CA SER A 326 -13.84 51.09 -0.22
C SER A 326 -13.87 49.60 -0.57
N CYS A 327 -14.71 49.16 -1.52
CA CYS A 327 -14.75 47.76 -1.94
C CYS A 327 -13.46 47.34 -2.68
N PHE A 328 -12.88 48.22 -3.50
CA PHE A 328 -11.61 47.96 -4.18
C PHE A 328 -10.47 47.75 -3.18
N ILE A 329 -10.31 48.66 -2.20
CA ILE A 329 -9.25 48.55 -1.20
C ILE A 329 -9.50 47.35 -0.30
N SER A 330 -10.74 47.11 0.11
CA SER A 330 -11.10 45.96 0.93
C SER A 330 -10.79 44.62 0.24
N GLY A 331 -11.08 44.49 -1.06
CA GLY A 331 -10.72 43.30 -1.85
C GLY A 331 -9.21 43.06 -1.90
N ILE A 332 -8.41 44.13 -2.03
CA ILE A 332 -6.94 44.05 -1.95
C ILE A 332 -6.50 43.61 -0.55
N CYS A 333 -7.00 44.25 0.50
CA CYS A 333 -6.64 43.94 1.89
C CYS A 333 -6.97 42.48 2.23
N GLY A 334 -8.16 42.00 1.87
CA GLY A 334 -8.58 40.62 2.08
C GLY A 334 -7.65 39.60 1.43
N ALA A 335 -7.11 39.90 0.24
CA ALA A 335 -6.17 39.03 -0.47
C ALA A 335 -4.72 39.15 0.04
N VAL A 336 -4.25 40.35 0.34
CA VAL A 336 -2.84 40.62 0.68
C VAL A 336 -2.50 40.14 2.09
N VAL A 337 -3.41 40.33 3.04
CA VAL A 337 -3.16 40.03 4.46
C VAL A 337 -2.74 38.56 4.68
N PRO A 338 -3.47 37.54 4.20
CA PRO A 338 -3.08 36.14 4.35
C PRO A 338 -1.74 35.78 3.69
N LEU A 339 -1.44 36.43 2.55
CA LEU A 339 -0.20 36.18 1.80
C LEU A 339 1.02 36.71 2.54
N ILE A 340 0.93 37.89 3.16
CA ILE A 340 1.98 38.43 4.02
C ILE A 340 2.23 37.48 5.20
N LEU A 341 1.15 36.98 5.82
CA LEU A 341 1.25 36.03 6.93
C LEU A 341 1.90 34.70 6.53
N LYS A 342 1.64 34.21 5.31
CA LYS A 342 2.32 33.03 4.74
C LYS A 342 3.83 33.25 4.62
N ARG A 343 4.26 34.43 4.15
CA ARG A 343 5.69 34.76 3.96
C ARG A 343 6.47 34.94 5.25
N LEU A 344 5.83 35.41 6.32
CA LEU A 344 6.50 35.64 7.61
C LEU A 344 6.83 34.35 8.38
N GLY A 345 6.57 33.15 7.83
CA GLY A 345 7.03 31.86 8.38
C GLY A 345 6.48 31.49 9.76
N ARG A 346 5.71 32.37 10.41
CA ARG A 346 5.09 32.10 11.70
C ARG A 346 3.99 31.07 11.49
N ARG A 347 4.19 29.87 12.05
CA ARG A 347 3.11 28.89 12.25
C ARG A 347 1.86 29.64 12.73
N PRO A 348 0.66 29.31 12.25
CA PRO A 348 -0.58 30.07 12.49
C PRO A 348 -0.99 30.14 13.97
N ARG A 349 -0.27 30.86 14.82
CA ARG A 349 -0.70 31.09 16.19
C ARG A 349 -1.81 32.16 16.16
N HIS A 350 -3.02 31.64 16.32
CA HIS A 350 -4.37 32.18 16.49
C HIS A 350 -4.66 33.69 16.49
N CYS A 351 -3.75 34.59 16.91
CA CYS A 351 -4.06 36.03 16.99
C CYS A 351 -3.62 36.87 15.78
N PHE A 352 -2.58 36.46 15.05
CA PHE A 352 -1.96 37.35 14.05
C PHE A 352 -2.65 37.32 12.67
N LYS A 353 -3.44 36.27 12.37
CA LYS A 353 -3.96 36.03 11.02
C LYS A 353 -5.17 36.86 10.62
N LEU A 354 -5.91 37.34 11.61
CA LEU A 354 -7.18 38.06 11.42
C LEU A 354 -7.07 39.55 11.79
N PHE A 355 -6.07 39.93 12.58
CA PHE A 355 -5.86 41.30 13.08
C PHE A 355 -5.85 42.37 11.99
N PHE A 356 -5.47 42.01 10.76
CA PHE A 356 -5.33 42.97 9.67
C PHE A 356 -6.55 43.06 8.73
N SER A 357 -7.49 42.10 8.70
CA SER A 357 -8.59 42.15 7.72
C SER A 357 -9.74 43.04 8.18
N THR A 358 -10.36 42.76 9.32
CA THR A 358 -11.47 43.58 9.84
C THR A 358 -11.02 44.97 10.27
N THR A 359 -9.81 45.10 10.82
CA THR A 359 -9.23 46.38 11.24
C THR A 359 -8.89 47.28 10.04
N ALA A 360 -8.26 46.74 9.00
CA ALA A 360 -7.91 47.55 7.83
C ALA A 360 -9.17 47.97 7.06
N THR A 361 -10.16 47.09 6.93
CA THR A 361 -11.40 47.40 6.21
C THR A 361 -12.34 48.35 6.96
N ASN A 362 -12.30 48.38 8.30
CA ASN A 362 -13.11 49.35 9.06
C ASN A 362 -12.47 50.74 9.14
N ILE A 363 -11.14 50.84 8.98
CA ILE A 363 -10.39 52.10 9.03
C ILE A 363 -10.27 52.76 7.66
N VAL A 364 -10.18 51.95 6.58
CA VAL A 364 -10.07 52.39 5.19
C VAL A 364 -11.43 52.41 4.53
#